data_AF-A0A2M9NZE1-F1
#
_entry.id   AF-A0A2M9NZE1-F1
#
_cell.length_a   1.000
_cell.length_b   1.000
_cell.length_c   1.000
_cell.angle_alpha   90.00
_cell.angle_beta   90.00
_cell.angle_gamma   90.00
#
_symmetry.space_group_name_H-M   'P 1'
#
loop_
_entity.id
_entity.type
_entity.pdbx_description
1 polymer ?
#
loop_
_entity_poly.entity_id
_entity_poly.type
_entity_poly.pdbx_seq_one_letter_code
_entity_poly.pdbx_strand_id
1 'polypeptide(L)'
;MCSFLRKEFWDDRNKPILFIQWVLTILAIILYFQTYENTVYFYSGILRIIAGIITLLIGIENYIVKKRDYIFWFILSIMCCGMGIDILMN
;
A
#
# COMPACT_ATOMS: atom_id res chain seq x y z
N MET A 1 -1.88 -25.66 4.15
CA MET A 1 -1.52 -24.22 4.27
C MET A 1 -1.39 -23.51 2.92
N CYS A 2 -0.60 -24.01 1.96
CA CYS A 2 -0.47 -23.37 0.63
C CYS A 2 -1.78 -23.24 -0.17
N SER A 3 -2.73 -24.17 -0.04
CA SER A 3 -4.03 -24.08 -0.74
C SER A 3 -4.94 -22.99 -0.18
N PHE A 4 -4.87 -22.73 1.13
CA PHE A 4 -5.67 -21.69 1.80
C PHE A 4 -5.13 -20.30 1.47
N LEU A 5 -3.81 -20.13 1.56
CA LEU A 5 -3.14 -18.89 1.14
C LEU A 5 -3.40 -18.58 -0.33
N ARG A 6 -3.33 -19.59 -1.23
CA ARG A 6 -3.63 -19.40 -2.65
C ARG A 6 -5.06 -18.90 -2.89
N LYS A 7 -6.06 -19.51 -2.25
CA LYS A 7 -7.46 -19.06 -2.37
C LYS A 7 -7.64 -17.63 -1.90
N GLU A 8 -7.08 -17.30 -0.74
CA GLU A 8 -7.24 -15.97 -0.14
C GLU A 8 -6.41 -14.87 -0.84
N PHE A 9 -5.33 -15.23 -1.53
CA PHE A 9 -4.48 -14.30 -2.28
C PHE A 9 -4.80 -14.16 -3.76
N TRP A 10 -5.48 -15.12 -4.40
CA TRP A 10 -5.69 -15.13 -5.85
C TRP A 10 -7.16 -15.29 -6.25
N ASP A 11 -7.90 -16.21 -5.61
CA ASP A 11 -9.27 -16.52 -6.03
C ASP A 11 -10.29 -15.53 -5.44
N ASP A 12 -10.10 -15.10 -4.18
CA ASP A 12 -10.96 -14.13 -3.47
C ASP A 12 -10.37 -12.71 -3.47
N ARG A 13 -9.90 -12.25 -4.63
CA ARG A 13 -9.36 -10.88 -4.81
C ARG A 13 -10.07 -10.15 -5.93
N ASN A 14 -10.22 -8.84 -5.76
CA ASN A 14 -10.72 -8.00 -6.84
C ASN A 14 -9.58 -7.70 -7.82
N LYS A 15 -9.53 -8.44 -8.94
CA LYS A 15 -8.49 -8.35 -9.98
C LYS A 15 -8.05 -6.90 -10.34
N PRO A 16 -8.95 -5.93 -10.57
CA PRO A 16 -8.55 -4.55 -10.86
C PRO A 16 -7.84 -3.86 -9.68
N ILE A 17 -8.29 -4.06 -8.44
CA ILE A 17 -7.62 -3.48 -7.25
C ILE A 17 -6.25 -4.12 -7.06
N LEU A 18 -6.16 -5.44 -7.22
CA LEU A 18 -4.91 -6.19 -7.15
C LEU A 18 -3.90 -5.68 -8.19
N PHE A 19 -4.35 -5.41 -9.43
CA PHE A 19 -3.50 -4.86 -10.48
C PHE A 19 -2.92 -3.49 -10.08
N ILE A 20 -3.75 -2.58 -9.57
CA ILE A 20 -3.29 -1.26 -9.11
C ILE A 20 -2.28 -1.39 -7.96
N GLN A 21 -2.53 -2.27 -6.98
CA GLN A 21 -1.60 -2.53 -5.89
C GLN A 21 -0.23 -3.03 -6.40
N TRP A 22 -0.21 -3.92 -7.39
CA TRP A 22 1.04 -4.39 -7.99
C TRP A 22 1.79 -3.29 -8.72
N VAL A 23 1.09 -2.47 -9.52
CA VAL A 23 1.70 -1.32 -10.21
C VAL A 23 2.31 -0.34 -9.21
N LEU A 24 1.58 0.01 -8.14
CA LEU A 24 2.08 0.86 -7.07
C LEU A 24 3.27 0.24 -6.33
N THR A 25 3.27 -1.08 -6.14
CA THR A 25 4.38 -1.79 -5.50
C THR A 25 5.64 -1.73 -6.35
N ILE A 26 5.53 -1.91 -7.68
CA ILE A 26 6.67 -1.77 -8.60
C ILE A 26 7.21 -0.34 -8.56
N LEU A 27 6.34 0.66 -8.58
CA LEU A 27 6.75 2.07 -8.44
C LEU A 27 7.45 2.34 -7.11
N ALA A 28 6.95 1.77 -6.00
CA ALA A 28 7.59 1.87 -4.70
C ALA A 28 8.98 1.23 -4.70
N ILE A 29 9.17 0.09 -5.36
CA ILE A 29 10.49 -0.56 -5.46
C ILE A 29 11.47 0.35 -6.23
N ILE A 30 11.06 0.93 -7.36
CA ILE A 30 11.91 1.83 -8.15
C ILE A 30 12.31 3.05 -7.31
N LEU A 31 11.35 3.67 -6.62
CA LEU A 31 11.60 4.82 -5.75
C LEU A 31 12.46 4.46 -4.52
N TYR A 32 12.35 3.24 -4.02
CA TYR A 32 13.19 2.75 -2.93
C TYR A 32 14.66 2.71 -3.34
N PHE A 33 14.97 2.20 -4.54
CA PHE A 33 16.34 2.24 -5.06
C PHE A 33 16.85 3.68 -5.24
N GLN A 34 16.01 4.59 -5.73
CA GLN A 34 16.37 6.00 -5.84
C GLN A 34 16.63 6.65 -4.47
N THR A 35 15.85 6.29 -3.44
CA THR A 35 16.04 6.78 -2.06
C THR A 35 17.30 6.20 -1.41
N TYR A 36 17.67 4.97 -1.78
CA TYR A 36 18.89 4.35 -1.27
C TYR A 36 20.14 5.01 -1.87
N GLU A 37 20.10 5.37 -3.15
CA GLU A 37 21.22 6.05 -3.83
C GLU A 37 21.29 7.56 -3.53
N ASN A 38 20.15 8.21 -3.29
CA ASN A 38 20.07 9.63 -2.95
C ASN A 38 19.45 9.81 -1.56
N THR A 39 20.19 10.42 -0.63
CA THR A 39 19.72 10.80 0.73
C THR A 39 18.67 11.91 0.74
N VAL A 40 17.97 12.12 -0.37
CA VAL A 40 16.91 13.11 -0.51
C VAL A 40 15.65 12.56 0.15
N TYR A 41 15.33 13.11 1.34
CA TYR A 41 14.16 12.76 2.14
C TYR A 41 12.83 12.83 1.39
N PHE A 42 12.77 13.64 0.33
CA PHE A 42 11.62 13.74 -0.58
C PHE A 42 11.13 12.37 -1.10
N TYR A 43 12.04 11.50 -1.56
CA TYR A 43 11.64 10.18 -2.08
C TYR A 43 11.14 9.24 -0.96
N SER A 44 11.66 9.39 0.26
CA SER A 44 11.18 8.68 1.44
C SER A 44 9.74 9.08 1.80
N GLY A 45 9.41 10.37 1.70
CA GLY A 45 8.05 10.88 1.90
C GLY A 45 7.07 10.30 0.86
N ILE A 46 7.45 10.30 -0.42
CA ILE A 46 6.64 9.70 -1.50
C ILE A 46 6.42 8.19 -1.25
N LEU A 47 7.45 7.45 -0.83
CA LEU A 47 7.32 6.02 -0.52
C LEU A 47 6.28 5.75 0.58
N ARG A 48 6.25 6.57 1.62
CA ARG A 48 5.25 6.45 2.70
C ARG A 48 3.84 6.75 2.24
N ILE A 49 3.67 7.71 1.33
CA ILE A 49 2.37 7.98 0.70
C ILE A 49 1.93 6.78 -0.14
N ILE A 50 2.81 6.22 -0.98
CA ILE A 50 2.50 5.04 -1.78
C ILE A 50 2.11 3.86 -0.88
N ALA A 51 2.86 3.64 0.21
CA ALA A 51 2.52 2.62 1.19
C ALA A 51 1.11 2.84 1.78
N GLY A 52 0.78 4.09 2.17
CA GLY A 52 -0.54 4.44 2.68
C GLY A 52 -1.68 4.18 1.67
N ILE A 53 -1.46 4.47 0.38
CA ILE A 53 -2.42 4.18 -0.69
C ILE A 53 -2.61 2.67 -0.87
N ILE A 54 -1.52 1.88 -0.85
CA ILE A 54 -1.60 0.42 -0.92
C ILE A 54 -2.40 -0.14 0.27
N THR A 55 -2.13 0.35 1.48
CA THR A 55 -2.86 -0.04 2.70
C THR A 55 -4.36 0.30 2.60
N LEU A 56 -4.71 1.45 2.03
CA LEU A 56 -6.10 1.84 1.79
C LEU A 56 -6.79 0.89 0.81
N LEU A 57 -6.13 0.56 -0.30
CA LEU A 57 -6.65 -0.39 -1.29
C LEU A 57 -6.88 -1.78 -0.68
N ILE A 58 -5.99 -2.23 0.22
CA ILE A 58 -6.17 -3.49 0.97
C ILE A 58 -7.41 -3.40 1.88
N GLY A 59 -7.60 -2.27 2.57
CA GLY A 59 -8.79 -2.03 3.39
C GLY A 59 -10.09 -2.08 2.59
N ILE A 60 -10.13 -1.37 1.45
CA ILE A 60 -11.26 -1.37 0.53
C ILE A 60 -11.55 -2.78 0.02
N GLU A 61 -10.52 -3.53 -0.35
CA GLU A 61 -10.68 -4.89 -0.86
C GLU A 61 -11.21 -5.84 0.22
N ASN A 62 -10.68 -5.75 1.45
CA ASN A 62 -11.17 -6.53 2.59
C ASN A 62 -12.64 -6.20 2.91
N TYR A 63 -13.07 -4.95 2.72
CA TYR A 63 -14.47 -4.57 2.88
C TYR A 63 -15.37 -5.11 1.78
N ILE A 64 -14.97 -4.94 0.50
CA ILE A 64 -15.81 -5.28 -0.65
C ILE A 64 -15.90 -6.80 -0.82
N VAL A 65 -14.75 -7.48 -0.82
CA VAL A 65 -14.64 -8.90 -1.16
C VAL A 65 -14.87 -9.79 0.06
N LYS A 66 -14.21 -9.46 1.17
CA LYS A 66 -14.23 -10.31 2.37
C LYS A 66 -15.30 -9.90 3.39
N LYS A 67 -16.00 -8.77 3.17
CA LYS A 67 -17.00 -8.21 4.10
C LYS A 67 -16.48 -8.07 5.53
N ARG A 68 -15.18 -7.80 5.69
CA ARG A 68 -14.51 -7.59 6.97
C ARG A 68 -14.37 -6.10 7.28
N ASP A 69 -14.10 -5.81 8.54
CA ASP A 69 -13.86 -4.44 9.00
C ASP A 69 -12.68 -3.79 8.27
N TYR A 70 -12.89 -2.54 7.87
CA TYR A 70 -11.93 -1.73 7.11
C TYR A 70 -11.33 -0.60 7.95
N ILE A 71 -11.90 -0.32 9.12
CA ILE A 71 -11.54 0.82 9.98
C ILE A 71 -10.05 0.77 10.35
N PHE A 72 -9.54 -0.42 10.71
CA PHE A 72 -8.12 -0.61 11.01
C PHE A 72 -7.22 -0.21 9.83
N TRP A 73 -7.53 -0.70 8.63
CA TRP A 73 -6.78 -0.41 7.41
C TRP A 73 -6.86 1.07 7.02
N PHE A 74 -8.01 1.69 7.24
CA PHE A 74 -8.22 3.11 7.00
C PHE A 74 -7.38 3.99 7.93
N ILE A 75 -7.38 3.71 9.23
CA ILE A 75 -6.53 4.42 10.21
C ILE A 75 -5.06 4.26 9.86
N LEU A 76 -4.63 3.03 9.54
CA LEU A 76 -3.24 2.74 9.18
C LEU A 76 -2.81 3.52 7.92
N SER A 77 -3.69 3.61 6.92
CA SER A 77 -3.45 4.42 5.72
C SER A 77 -3.24 5.90 6.05
N ILE A 78 -4.10 6.48 6.90
CA ILE A 78 -3.97 7.89 7.32
C ILE A 78 -2.64 8.12 8.03
N MET A 79 -2.23 7.21 8.92
CA MET A 79 -0.94 7.32 9.62
C MET A 79 0.24 7.31 8.65
N CYS A 80 0.26 6.39 7.67
CA CYS A 80 1.32 6.33 6.66
C CYS A 80 1.36 7.58 5.78
N CYS A 81 0.20 8.06 5.31
CA CYS A 81 0.11 9.27 4.50
C CYS A 81 0.53 10.52 5.30
N GLY A 82 0.09 10.64 6.56
CA GLY A 82 0.45 11.75 7.43
C GLY A 82 1.96 11.83 7.67
N MET A 83 2.61 10.69 7.97
CA MET A 83 4.07 10.64 8.08
C MET A 83 4.77 10.97 6.76
N GLY A 84 4.21 10.57 5.62
CA GLY A 84 4.78 10.89 4.31
C GLY A 84 4.70 12.38 3.98
N ILE A 85 3.58 13.03 4.32
CA ILE A 85 3.38 14.48 4.15
C ILE A 85 4.30 15.27 5.06
N ASP A 86 4.45 14.87 6.33
CA ASP A 86 5.35 15.52 7.28
C ASP A 86 6.80 15.56 6.76
N ILE A 87 7.29 14.45 6.21
CA ILE A 87 8.63 14.35 5.59
C ILE A 87 8.76 15.19 4.32
N LEU A 88 7.66 15.46 3.60
CA LEU A 88 7.69 16.29 2.39
C LEU A 88 7.65 17.79 2.70
N MET A 89 7.13 18.16 3.87
CA MET A 89 6.94 19.56 4.27
C MET A 89 8.09 20.11 5.13
N ASN A 90 8.95 19.24 5.66
CA ASN A 90 10.18 19.57 6.41
C ASN A 90 11.43 19.26 5.59
#